data_AF-A0A847ZPJ3-F1
#
_entry.id   AF-A0A847ZPJ3-F1
#
_cell.length_a   1.000
_cell.length_b   1.000
_cell.length_c   1.000
_cell.angle_alpha   90.00
_cell.angle_beta   90.00
_cell.angle_gamma   90.00
#
_symmetry.space_group_name_H-M   'P 1'
#
loop_
_entity.id
_entity.type
_entity.pdbx_description
1 polymer ?
#
loop_
_entity_poly.entity_id
_entity_poly.type
_entity_poly.pdbx_seq_one_letter_code
_entity_poly.pdbx_strand_id
1 'polypeptide(L)'
;MNRRKFAAAAVAAVAAPRALAFDRYEMPAEAQPHTRTFMQWPVSVDVYGERLLARVQAAIAGIAQNIARFEEVVVLVGDDAAAEARAQLGGSVRTWSIPTDDLWCRDSGPTFVKNAAGQLAVAEIQFNGWGDKQAHDNDKLVARRVADRLGVPFLETGLVGEQGGLEHDGAGLVLAHASSWVNPNRNAGTADEVAEKIMAAVGGTQMIWAPGIIGADITDYHIDALARFVAPGKVLIQLPDEIDPDDPWSRAAHETHDILRAARTPDGNPLEIVRMPEPVATRSRKKDFVASYVNYYVCNGAVIGSEFGDARADGMARELFQHLYPGREIVMLNTDAIGESGGGIHCATQQQPVGGVA
;
A
#
# COMPACT_ATOMS: atom_id res chain seq x y z
N MET A 1 17.45 -10.57 -27.23
CA MET A 1 17.61 -9.44 -26.29
C MET A 1 17.76 -9.99 -24.89
N ASN A 2 18.81 -9.58 -24.18
CA ASN A 2 19.51 -10.36 -23.15
C ASN A 2 18.64 -10.74 -21.93
N ARG A 3 18.32 -12.04 -21.84
CA ARG A 3 17.92 -12.75 -20.62
C ARG A 3 19.09 -12.74 -19.62
N ARG A 4 19.22 -11.68 -18.80
CA ARG A 4 19.97 -11.81 -17.55
C ARG A 4 19.09 -12.60 -16.59
N LYS A 5 19.50 -13.85 -16.39
CA LYS A 5 18.92 -14.78 -15.43
C LYS A 5 18.90 -14.09 -14.06
N PHE A 6 17.72 -13.90 -13.49
CA PHE A 6 17.56 -14.07 -12.04
C PHE A 6 17.92 -15.53 -11.77
N ALA A 7 19.21 -15.80 -11.62
CA ALA A 7 19.62 -17.02 -10.95
C ALA A 7 19.03 -16.90 -9.54
N ALA A 8 18.48 -17.99 -9.01
CA ALA A 8 18.10 -18.13 -7.61
C ALA A 8 19.32 -17.78 -6.74
N ALA A 9 19.52 -16.49 -6.49
CA ALA A 9 20.42 -16.00 -5.48
C ALA A 9 19.76 -16.45 -4.19
N ALA A 10 20.53 -17.16 -3.36
CA ALA A 10 20.11 -17.49 -2.01
C ALA A 10 19.44 -16.26 -1.38
N VAL A 11 18.32 -16.48 -0.67
CA VAL A 11 17.65 -15.49 0.16
C VAL A 11 18.68 -14.98 1.16
N ALA A 12 19.42 -13.95 0.78
CA ALA A 12 20.39 -13.29 1.63
C ALA A 12 19.64 -12.13 2.27
N ALA A 13 19.27 -12.32 3.53
CA ALA A 13 18.87 -11.21 4.38
C ALA A 13 20.02 -10.20 4.38
N VAL A 14 19.79 -9.02 3.80
CA VAL A 14 20.75 -7.92 3.84
C VAL A 14 20.59 -7.25 5.19
N ALA A 15 21.65 -7.26 6.00
CA ALA A 15 21.73 -6.50 7.24
C ALA A 15 22.33 -5.11 6.94
N ALA A 16 21.75 -4.05 7.50
CA ALA A 16 22.16 -2.67 7.21
C ALA A 16 23.59 -2.34 7.72
N PRO A 17 24.47 -1.71 6.92
CA PRO A 17 25.68 -1.04 7.40
C PRO A 17 25.38 0.38 7.96
N ARG A 18 26.40 0.99 8.57
CA ARG A 18 26.37 2.16 9.47
C ARG A 18 25.93 3.51 8.85
N ALA A 19 24.88 4.08 9.45
CA ALA A 19 24.43 5.48 9.57
C ALA A 19 24.16 6.36 8.34
N LEU A 20 22.91 6.36 7.89
CA LEU A 20 22.29 7.47 7.16
C LEU A 20 21.68 8.47 8.17
N ALA A 21 21.45 9.72 7.76
CA ALA A 21 20.93 10.79 8.65
C ALA A 21 19.52 10.52 9.24
N PHE A 22 18.90 9.40 8.87
CA PHE A 22 17.55 8.98 9.24
C PHE A 22 17.50 7.88 10.31
N ASP A 23 18.65 7.45 10.86
CA ASP A 23 18.85 6.42 11.92
C ASP A 23 18.00 6.55 13.20
N ARG A 24 17.10 7.54 13.26
CA ARG A 24 16.24 7.80 14.42
C ARG A 24 14.77 7.70 14.11
N TYR A 25 14.36 7.39 12.88
CA TYR A 25 12.96 7.35 12.48
C TYR A 25 12.52 5.94 12.09
N GLU A 26 11.33 5.55 12.54
CA GLU A 26 10.74 4.25 12.25
C GLU A 26 9.29 4.41 11.80
N MET A 27 8.91 3.69 10.74
CA MET A 27 7.53 3.58 10.31
C MET A 27 6.76 2.71 11.32
N PRO A 28 5.68 3.21 11.93
CA PRO A 28 4.85 2.39 12.80
C PRO A 28 4.12 1.30 12.03
N ALA A 29 3.88 0.16 12.66
CA ALA A 29 2.93 -0.82 12.11
C ALA A 29 1.59 -0.14 11.81
N GLU A 30 0.99 -0.46 10.67
CA GLU A 30 -0.26 0.15 10.20
C GLU A 30 -1.43 -0.01 11.17
N ALA A 31 -1.42 -1.05 12.01
CA ALA A 31 -2.45 -1.27 13.01
C ALA A 31 -2.25 -0.46 14.31
N GLN A 32 -1.18 0.34 14.45
CA GLN A 32 -1.00 1.22 15.61
C GLN A 32 -2.00 2.38 15.59
N PRO A 33 -2.28 3.05 16.73
CA PRO A 33 -3.24 4.14 16.77
C PRO A 33 -2.95 5.28 15.77
N HIS A 34 -4.01 5.77 15.13
CA HIS A 34 -3.98 6.85 14.15
C HIS A 34 -4.52 8.16 14.70
N THR A 35 -3.95 9.26 14.19
CA THR A 35 -4.58 10.59 14.27
C THR A 35 -5.67 10.72 13.20
N ARG A 36 -5.39 10.24 11.98
CA ARG A 36 -6.28 10.35 10.81
C ARG A 36 -5.88 9.42 9.67
N THR A 37 -6.78 9.25 8.71
CA THR A 37 -6.51 8.70 7.38
C THR A 37 -6.53 9.81 6.33
N PHE A 38 -5.59 9.74 5.38
CA PHE A 38 -5.61 10.52 4.14
C PHE A 38 -6.11 9.67 2.97
N MET A 39 -6.86 10.31 2.07
CA MET A 39 -7.31 9.75 0.80
C MET A 39 -7.25 10.84 -0.28
N GLN A 40 -7.30 10.48 -1.56
CA GLN A 40 -7.33 11.43 -2.68
C GLN A 40 -8.65 11.34 -3.43
N TRP A 41 -9.14 12.49 -3.90
CA TRP A 41 -10.36 12.52 -4.72
C TRP A 41 -10.00 12.22 -6.19
N PRO A 42 -10.67 11.24 -6.83
CA PRO A 42 -10.47 10.97 -8.25
C PRO A 42 -11.10 12.08 -9.11
N VAL A 43 -10.32 12.63 -10.04
CA VAL A 43 -10.72 13.75 -10.91
C VAL A 43 -10.55 13.48 -12.40
N SER A 44 -9.74 12.49 -12.80
CA SER A 44 -9.31 12.34 -14.19
C SER A 44 -10.30 11.58 -15.07
N VAL A 45 -11.08 12.31 -15.88
CA VAL A 45 -11.93 11.67 -16.91
C VAL A 45 -11.09 10.91 -17.94
N ASP A 46 -9.85 11.29 -18.19
CA ASP A 46 -8.97 10.61 -19.14
C ASP A 46 -8.54 9.22 -18.64
N VAL A 47 -8.35 9.06 -17.33
CA VAL A 47 -8.00 7.77 -16.70
C VAL A 47 -9.22 6.86 -16.64
N TYR A 48 -10.38 7.38 -16.21
CA TYR A 48 -11.54 6.56 -15.86
C TYR A 48 -12.59 6.47 -16.98
N GLY A 49 -12.74 7.52 -17.78
CA GLY A 49 -13.98 7.82 -18.49
C GLY A 49 -15.12 8.21 -17.54
N GLU A 50 -16.12 8.93 -18.04
CA GLU A 50 -17.16 9.55 -17.20
C GLU A 50 -17.93 8.54 -16.33
N ARG A 51 -18.33 7.39 -16.89
CA ARG A 51 -19.16 6.41 -16.18
C ARG A 51 -18.39 5.71 -15.06
N LEU A 52 -17.12 5.38 -15.28
CA LEU A 52 -16.32 4.74 -14.24
C LEU A 52 -15.94 5.76 -13.18
N LEU A 53 -15.62 7.00 -13.56
CA LEU A 53 -15.27 8.08 -12.63
C LEU A 53 -16.37 8.26 -11.57
N ALA A 54 -17.64 8.37 -11.98
CA ALA A 54 -18.75 8.51 -11.04
C ALA A 54 -18.88 7.31 -10.08
N ARG A 55 -18.62 6.08 -10.55
CA ARG A 55 -18.63 4.88 -9.69
C ARG A 55 -17.45 4.87 -8.72
N VAL A 56 -16.28 5.30 -9.18
CA VAL A 56 -15.05 5.36 -8.38
C VAL A 56 -15.16 6.45 -7.31
N GLN A 57 -15.66 7.64 -7.65
CA GLN A 57 -15.98 8.70 -6.68
C GLN A 57 -16.97 8.22 -5.60
N ALA A 58 -18.05 7.54 -6.00
CA ALA A 58 -19.01 6.98 -5.05
C ALA A 58 -18.36 5.93 -4.12
N ALA A 59 -17.50 5.07 -4.66
CA ALA A 59 -16.77 4.08 -3.88
C ALA A 59 -15.78 4.74 -2.90
N ILE A 60 -15.00 5.73 -3.34
CA ILE A 60 -14.08 6.51 -2.48
C ILE A 60 -14.85 7.23 -1.37
N ALA A 61 -16.00 7.84 -1.69
CA ALA A 61 -16.84 8.47 -0.68
C ALA A 61 -17.36 7.46 0.34
N GLY A 62 -17.82 6.29 -0.10
CA GLY A 62 -18.27 5.21 0.78
C GLY A 62 -17.17 4.67 1.69
N ILE A 63 -15.95 4.49 1.18
CA ILE A 63 -14.78 4.08 1.98
C ILE A 63 -14.48 5.16 3.03
N ALA A 64 -14.35 6.43 2.61
CA ALA A 64 -14.04 7.55 3.49
C ALA A 64 -15.08 7.69 4.62
N GLN A 65 -16.37 7.57 4.30
CA GLN A 65 -17.45 7.65 5.29
C GLN A 65 -17.42 6.49 6.29
N ASN A 66 -17.06 5.28 5.84
CA ASN A 66 -16.95 4.14 6.75
C ASN A 66 -15.74 4.26 7.69
N ILE A 67 -14.60 4.75 7.20
CA ILE A 67 -13.43 5.04 8.03
C ILE A 67 -13.73 6.16 9.02
N ALA A 68 -14.48 7.20 8.60
CA ALA A 68 -14.83 8.36 9.42
C ALA A 68 -15.67 8.03 10.67
N ARG A 69 -16.19 6.81 10.78
CA ARG A 69 -16.84 6.28 11.99
C ARG A 69 -15.84 5.99 13.12
N PHE A 70 -14.56 5.83 12.80
CA PHE A 70 -13.53 5.32 13.71
C PHE A 70 -12.34 6.27 13.88
N GLU A 71 -12.03 7.11 12.90
CA GLU A 71 -10.98 8.14 12.97
C GLU A 71 -11.24 9.31 12.00
N GLU A 72 -10.51 10.41 12.15
CA GLU A 72 -10.64 11.53 11.22
C GLU A 72 -10.20 11.11 9.81
N VAL A 73 -10.97 11.48 8.78
CA VAL A 73 -10.60 11.29 7.37
C VAL A 73 -10.42 12.64 6.71
N VAL A 74 -9.31 12.77 5.98
CA VAL A 74 -8.99 13.94 5.16
C VAL A 74 -8.85 13.50 3.70
N VAL A 75 -9.75 13.98 2.86
CA VAL A 75 -9.66 13.81 1.41
C VAL A 75 -8.94 15.01 0.79
N LEU A 76 -7.89 14.74 0.02
CA LEU A 76 -7.14 15.72 -0.76
C LEU A 76 -7.86 15.95 -2.08
N VAL A 77 -8.13 17.20 -2.41
CA VAL A 77 -8.86 17.57 -3.63
C VAL A 77 -8.50 19.00 -4.06
N GLY A 78 -8.45 19.25 -5.38
CA GLY A 78 -8.29 20.59 -5.95
C GLY A 78 -9.54 21.46 -5.74
N ASP A 79 -9.37 22.78 -5.75
CA ASP A 79 -10.48 23.73 -5.50
C ASP A 79 -11.61 23.63 -6.54
N ASP A 80 -11.27 23.22 -7.77
CA ASP A 80 -12.18 22.99 -8.89
C ASP A 80 -13.15 21.83 -8.65
N ALA A 81 -12.67 20.72 -8.06
CA ALA A 81 -13.49 19.55 -7.74
C ALA A 81 -14.04 19.55 -6.29
N ALA A 82 -13.62 20.48 -5.44
CA ALA A 82 -13.90 20.44 -4.02
C ALA A 82 -15.40 20.55 -3.65
N ALA A 83 -16.19 21.28 -4.45
CA ALA A 83 -17.64 21.40 -4.20
C ALA A 83 -18.37 20.07 -4.45
N GLU A 84 -18.04 19.40 -5.56
CA GLU A 84 -18.57 18.08 -5.91
C GLU A 84 -18.14 17.03 -4.90
N ALA A 85 -16.85 16.99 -4.57
CA ALA A 85 -16.31 16.06 -3.58
C ALA A 85 -17.03 16.19 -2.23
N ARG A 86 -17.20 17.41 -1.71
CA ARG A 86 -17.93 17.64 -0.44
C ARG A 86 -19.39 17.19 -0.50
N ALA A 87 -20.05 17.36 -1.64
CA ALA A 87 -21.43 16.92 -1.80
C ALA A 87 -21.57 15.38 -1.68
N GLN A 88 -20.60 14.63 -2.21
CA GLN A 88 -20.59 13.16 -2.12
C GLN A 88 -20.05 12.66 -0.77
N LEU A 89 -18.99 13.28 -0.25
CA LEU A 89 -18.32 12.89 1.00
C LEU A 89 -19.17 13.15 2.25
N GLY A 90 -20.03 14.17 2.22
CA GLY A 90 -20.84 14.56 3.37
C GLY A 90 -20.04 15.24 4.49
N GLY A 91 -20.70 15.51 5.62
CA GLY A 91 -20.14 16.32 6.70
C GLY A 91 -19.16 15.62 7.66
N SER A 92 -19.05 14.28 7.59
CA SER A 92 -18.17 13.49 8.46
C SER A 92 -16.72 13.42 7.97
N VAL A 93 -16.47 13.79 6.70
CA VAL A 93 -15.15 13.73 6.07
C VAL A 93 -14.65 15.15 5.81
N ARG A 94 -13.38 15.41 6.13
CA ARG A 94 -12.75 16.71 5.87
C ARG A 94 -12.12 16.72 4.50
N THR A 95 -12.04 17.90 3.90
CA THR A 95 -11.30 18.11 2.64
C THR A 95 -10.17 19.10 2.84
N TRP A 96 -8.99 18.82 2.29
CA TRP A 96 -7.92 19.81 2.18
C TRP A 96 -7.73 20.20 0.71
N SER A 97 -7.56 21.51 0.47
CA SER A 97 -7.20 22.04 -0.84
C SER A 97 -5.74 21.69 -1.15
N ILE A 98 -5.56 20.50 -1.71
CA ILE A 98 -4.32 19.92 -2.20
C ILE A 98 -4.74 19.20 -3.49
N PRO A 99 -4.45 19.77 -4.67
CA PRO A 99 -4.80 19.14 -5.94
C PRO A 99 -4.18 17.76 -6.09
N THR A 100 -4.89 16.89 -6.79
CA THR A 100 -4.55 15.49 -7.09
C THR A 100 -4.80 15.23 -8.58
N ASP A 101 -4.06 14.29 -9.17
CA ASP A 101 -4.32 13.81 -10.52
C ASP A 101 -5.11 12.49 -10.47
N ASP A 102 -4.87 11.68 -9.45
CA ASP A 102 -5.53 10.40 -9.24
C ASP A 102 -5.88 10.09 -7.76
N LEU A 103 -6.49 8.93 -7.47
CA LEU A 103 -6.99 8.55 -6.14
C LEU A 103 -5.99 7.83 -5.24
N TRP A 104 -4.82 7.43 -5.77
CA TRP A 104 -3.90 6.48 -5.13
C TRP A 104 -3.04 7.13 -4.04
N CYS A 105 -3.70 7.44 -2.93
CA CYS A 105 -3.08 8.12 -1.79
C CYS A 105 -2.01 7.27 -1.09
N ARG A 106 -2.07 5.94 -1.19
CA ARG A 106 -1.00 5.07 -0.67
C ARG A 106 0.34 5.36 -1.34
N ASP A 107 0.29 5.64 -2.63
CA ASP A 107 1.49 5.68 -3.47
C ASP A 107 2.09 7.09 -3.54
N SER A 108 1.24 8.11 -3.59
CA SER A 108 1.64 9.52 -3.69
C SER A 108 1.58 10.27 -2.34
N GLY A 109 1.00 9.64 -1.33
CA GLY A 109 0.82 10.20 0.01
C GLY A 109 2.09 10.21 0.87
N PRO A 110 2.01 10.85 2.06
CA PRO A 110 3.11 10.92 3.00
C PRO A 110 3.40 9.57 3.69
N THR A 111 4.63 9.07 3.56
CA THR A 111 5.14 7.97 4.40
C THR A 111 5.53 8.52 5.77
N PHE A 112 4.65 8.40 6.75
CA PHE A 112 4.91 8.90 8.10
C PHE A 112 5.85 7.97 8.88
N VAL A 113 6.83 8.58 9.54
CA VAL A 113 7.77 7.92 10.45
C VAL A 113 7.87 8.68 11.77
N LYS A 114 8.21 7.99 12.85
CA LYS A 114 8.34 8.57 14.19
C LYS A 114 9.76 8.45 14.70
N ASN A 115 10.24 9.49 15.38
CA ASN A 115 11.48 9.38 16.13
C ASN A 115 11.30 8.72 17.51
N ALA A 116 12.40 8.44 18.20
CA ALA A 116 12.39 7.88 19.56
C ALA A 116 11.62 8.73 20.60
N ALA A 117 11.43 10.04 20.34
CA ALA A 117 10.61 10.91 21.18
C ALA A 117 9.11 10.91 20.77
N GLY A 118 8.73 10.14 19.75
CA GLY A 118 7.37 10.05 19.22
C GLY A 118 6.98 11.22 18.31
N GLN A 119 7.94 12.02 17.84
CA GLN A 119 7.67 13.13 16.90
C GLN A 119 7.60 12.61 15.47
N LEU A 120 6.63 13.11 14.70
CA LEU A 120 6.38 12.74 13.32
C LEU A 120 7.32 13.45 12.36
N ALA A 121 7.70 12.73 11.31
CA ALA A 121 8.24 13.26 10.07
C ALA A 121 7.61 12.52 8.88
N VAL A 122 7.79 13.05 7.67
CA VAL A 122 7.46 12.37 6.42
C VAL A 122 8.76 11.96 5.74
N ALA A 123 8.96 10.65 5.57
CA ALA A 123 10.00 10.11 4.71
C ALA A 123 9.55 10.21 3.25
N GLU A 124 10.29 10.95 2.43
CA GLU A 124 9.96 11.09 1.02
C GLU A 124 10.19 9.77 0.30
N ILE A 125 9.16 9.26 -0.38
CA ILE A 125 9.31 8.33 -1.48
C ILE A 125 8.83 9.12 -2.71
N GLN A 126 9.73 9.38 -3.66
CA GLN A 126 9.44 10.28 -4.77
C GLN A 126 8.50 9.59 -5.76
N PHE A 127 7.23 9.97 -5.71
CA PHE A 127 6.23 9.49 -6.64
C PHE A 127 6.48 10.04 -8.05
N ASN A 128 6.45 9.16 -9.05
CA ASN A 128 6.66 9.52 -10.46
C ASN A 128 5.64 8.89 -11.41
N GLY A 129 4.41 8.65 -10.95
CA GLY A 129 3.35 8.07 -11.79
C GLY A 129 3.68 6.64 -12.22
N TRP A 130 4.17 5.85 -11.28
CA TRP A 130 4.68 4.50 -11.46
C TRP A 130 5.69 4.33 -12.62
N GLY A 131 6.66 5.23 -12.70
CA GLY A 131 7.71 5.19 -13.72
C GLY A 131 7.28 5.88 -15.01
N ASP A 132 6.68 7.06 -14.89
CA ASP A 132 6.14 7.89 -15.96
C ASP A 132 5.06 7.20 -16.81
N LYS A 133 4.37 6.21 -16.24
CA LYS A 133 3.28 5.48 -16.90
C LYS A 133 1.95 6.23 -16.86
N GLN A 134 1.82 7.20 -15.95
CA GLN A 134 0.64 8.07 -15.83
C GLN A 134 1.03 9.52 -15.50
N ALA A 135 0.17 10.47 -15.88
CA ALA A 135 0.30 11.87 -15.49
C ALA A 135 0.21 12.02 -13.95
N HIS A 136 1.07 12.85 -13.38
CA HIS A 136 1.30 12.92 -11.93
C HIS A 136 1.83 14.29 -11.46
N ASP A 137 1.50 15.36 -12.17
CA ASP A 137 2.02 16.71 -11.90
C ASP A 137 1.64 17.26 -10.52
N ASN A 138 0.45 16.93 -10.04
CA ASN A 138 -0.02 17.23 -8.70
C ASN A 138 0.35 16.13 -7.71
N ASP A 139 0.22 14.86 -8.09
CA ASP A 139 0.40 13.72 -7.18
C ASP A 139 1.83 13.66 -6.63
N LYS A 140 2.86 13.97 -7.44
CA LYS A 140 4.26 14.04 -6.94
C LYS A 140 4.51 15.07 -5.85
N LEU A 141 3.57 16.01 -5.66
CA LEU A 141 3.68 17.09 -4.67
C LEU A 141 2.84 16.81 -3.41
N VAL A 142 2.02 15.76 -3.39
CA VAL A 142 1.08 15.48 -2.30
C VAL A 142 1.80 15.29 -0.96
N ALA A 143 2.77 14.38 -0.89
CA ALA A 143 3.51 14.10 0.34
C ALA A 143 4.13 15.37 0.96
N ARG A 144 4.76 16.21 0.13
CA ARG A 144 5.37 17.48 0.54
C ARG A 144 4.32 18.49 1.02
N ARG A 145 3.23 18.68 0.27
CA ARG A 145 2.15 19.61 0.63
C ARG A 145 1.47 19.21 1.95
N VAL A 146 1.32 17.91 2.20
CA VAL A 146 0.79 17.40 3.47
C VAL A 146 1.78 17.67 4.62
N ALA A 147 3.07 17.38 4.43
CA ALA A 147 4.10 17.65 5.43
C ALA A 147 4.18 19.14 5.81
N ASP A 148 4.20 20.04 4.81
CA ASP A 148 4.24 21.49 4.99
C ASP A 148 3.00 21.98 5.76
N ARG A 149 1.80 21.47 5.42
CA ARG A 149 0.55 21.83 6.08
C ARG A 149 0.47 21.35 7.53
N LEU A 150 1.09 20.21 7.82
CA LEU A 150 1.19 19.65 9.17
C LEU A 150 2.31 20.29 10.00
N GLY A 151 3.26 20.98 9.36
CA GLY A 151 4.43 21.53 10.02
C GLY A 151 5.41 20.46 10.51
N VAL A 152 5.44 19.28 9.86
CA VAL A 152 6.34 18.18 10.22
C VAL A 152 7.58 18.16 9.30
N PRO A 153 8.74 17.68 9.77
CA PRO A 153 9.92 17.54 8.92
C PRO A 153 9.65 16.67 7.68
N PHE A 154 10.22 17.07 6.54
CA PHE A 154 10.22 16.30 5.30
C PHE A 154 11.64 15.79 5.04
N LEU A 155 11.79 14.47 4.99
CA LEU A 155 13.07 13.77 4.94
C LEU A 155 13.31 13.26 3.52
N GLU A 156 14.22 13.89 2.78
CA GLU A 156 14.56 13.50 1.41
C GLU A 156 15.40 12.21 1.40
N THR A 157 14.78 11.07 1.07
CA THR A 157 15.44 9.76 1.14
C THR A 157 16.24 9.43 -0.12
N GLY A 158 15.93 10.10 -1.24
CA GLY A 158 16.47 9.78 -2.56
C GLY A 158 15.95 8.46 -3.15
N LEU A 159 14.83 7.94 -2.64
CA LEU A 159 14.06 6.85 -3.22
C LEU A 159 13.05 7.40 -4.22
N VAL A 160 12.91 6.71 -5.35
CA VAL A 160 11.80 6.88 -6.28
C VAL A 160 10.94 5.62 -6.21
N GLY A 161 9.63 5.76 -6.12
CA GLY A 161 8.74 4.61 -5.94
C GLY A 161 7.44 5.00 -5.27
N GLU A 162 6.80 4.01 -4.66
CA GLU A 162 5.49 4.13 -4.05
C GLU A 162 5.44 3.32 -2.75
N GLN A 163 4.74 3.79 -1.72
CA GLN A 163 4.67 3.06 -0.46
C GLN A 163 3.92 1.71 -0.60
N GLY A 164 2.93 1.59 -1.50
CA GLY A 164 2.24 0.31 -1.77
C GLY A 164 3.18 -0.77 -2.32
N GLY A 165 4.34 -0.37 -2.84
CA GLY A 165 5.39 -1.27 -3.30
C GLY A 165 6.12 -1.99 -2.17
N LEU A 166 5.96 -1.61 -0.90
CA LEU A 166 6.61 -2.24 0.25
C LEU A 166 5.64 -2.52 1.41
N GLU A 167 6.06 -3.42 2.29
CA GLU A 167 5.41 -3.74 3.55
C GLU A 167 6.41 -3.68 4.69
N HIS A 168 6.01 -3.15 5.84
CA HIS A 168 6.83 -3.06 7.07
C HIS A 168 6.05 -3.62 8.25
N ASP A 169 6.67 -4.48 9.05
CA ASP A 169 5.98 -5.20 10.14
C ASP A 169 5.90 -4.42 11.47
N GLY A 170 6.48 -3.21 11.51
CA GLY A 170 6.63 -2.37 12.70
C GLY A 170 7.73 -2.82 13.66
N ALA A 171 8.54 -3.82 13.28
CA ALA A 171 9.62 -4.39 14.07
C ALA A 171 10.93 -4.58 13.27
N GLY A 172 11.03 -3.93 12.11
CA GLY A 172 12.25 -3.84 11.31
C GLY A 172 12.31 -4.81 10.13
N LEU A 173 11.31 -5.66 9.92
CA LEU A 173 11.23 -6.49 8.72
C LEU A 173 10.51 -5.73 7.61
N VAL A 174 11.13 -5.71 6.42
CA VAL A 174 10.58 -5.09 5.21
C VAL A 174 10.43 -6.14 4.12
N LEU A 175 9.30 -6.14 3.42
CA LEU A 175 8.99 -7.03 2.31
C LEU A 175 8.66 -6.20 1.07
N ALA A 176 9.25 -6.53 -0.08
CA ALA A 176 8.85 -5.92 -1.35
C ALA A 176 9.16 -6.83 -2.55
N HIS A 177 8.58 -6.48 -3.69
CA HIS A 177 8.98 -7.03 -4.98
C HIS A 177 10.11 -6.23 -5.60
N ALA A 178 11.17 -6.88 -6.09
CA ALA A 178 12.29 -6.21 -6.74
C ALA A 178 11.86 -5.50 -8.04
N SER A 179 10.84 -6.01 -8.72
CA SER A 179 10.27 -5.43 -9.94
C SER A 179 9.74 -4.00 -9.78
N SER A 180 9.18 -3.66 -8.62
CA SER A 180 8.65 -2.33 -8.32
C SER A 180 9.67 -1.33 -7.77
N TRP A 181 10.88 -1.78 -7.39
CA TRP A 181 11.89 -0.91 -6.76
C TRP A 181 13.22 -0.84 -7.52
N VAL A 182 13.71 -1.97 -8.02
CA VAL A 182 15.07 -2.14 -8.54
C VAL A 182 15.03 -2.18 -10.07
N ASN A 183 14.85 -1.01 -10.68
CA ASN A 183 14.73 -0.87 -12.11
C ASN A 183 15.12 0.56 -12.57
N PRO A 184 15.33 0.79 -13.88
CA PRO A 184 15.77 2.11 -14.37
C PRO A 184 14.76 3.26 -14.25
N ASN A 185 13.46 2.97 -14.07
CA ASN A 185 12.42 4.01 -13.96
C ASN A 185 12.05 4.35 -12.49
N ARG A 186 12.56 3.58 -11.52
CA ARG A 186 12.53 3.88 -10.09
C ARG A 186 13.95 4.14 -9.60
N ASN A 187 14.63 3.09 -9.15
CA ASN A 187 15.94 3.20 -8.54
C ASN A 187 16.98 2.42 -9.34
N ALA A 188 17.88 3.15 -10.00
CA ALA A 188 19.10 2.56 -10.54
C ALA A 188 20.02 2.10 -9.41
N GLY A 189 20.66 0.95 -9.59
CA GLY A 189 21.55 0.35 -8.60
C GLY A 189 21.32 -1.16 -8.45
N THR A 190 21.97 -1.72 -7.44
CA THR A 190 21.78 -3.10 -7.00
C THR A 190 20.63 -3.21 -6.01
N ALA A 191 20.11 -4.43 -5.81
CA ALA A 191 19.05 -4.68 -4.83
C ALA A 191 19.49 -4.33 -3.40
N ASP A 192 20.78 -4.52 -3.07
CA ASP A 192 21.33 -4.21 -1.75
C ASP A 192 21.37 -2.69 -1.50
N GLU A 193 21.84 -1.90 -2.47
CA GLU A 193 21.86 -0.43 -2.37
C GLU A 193 20.45 0.16 -2.24
N VAL A 194 19.46 -0.40 -2.96
CA VAL A 194 18.06 0.02 -2.86
C VAL A 194 17.47 -0.41 -1.52
N ALA A 195 17.76 -1.63 -1.05
CA ALA A 195 17.33 -2.10 0.26
C ALA A 195 17.85 -1.23 1.40
N GLU A 196 19.11 -0.81 1.36
CA GLU A 196 19.68 0.10 2.37
C GLU A 196 18.91 1.42 2.44
N LYS A 197 18.57 2.01 1.29
CA LYS A 197 17.77 3.24 1.24
C LYS A 197 16.35 3.04 1.76
N ILE A 198 15.68 1.96 1.35
CA ILE A 198 14.34 1.60 1.84
C ILE A 198 14.37 1.45 3.36
N MET A 199 15.28 0.63 3.87
CA MET A 199 15.40 0.38 5.31
C MET A 199 15.70 1.67 6.09
N ALA A 200 16.56 2.55 5.58
CA ALA A 200 16.79 3.85 6.22
C ALA A 200 15.59 4.79 6.17
N ALA A 201 14.75 4.72 5.13
CA ALA A 201 13.55 5.54 5.00
C ALA A 201 12.44 5.13 5.97
N VAL A 202 12.27 3.82 6.23
CA VAL A 202 11.15 3.29 7.03
C VAL A 202 11.57 2.69 8.38
N GLY A 203 12.85 2.72 8.75
CA GLY A 203 13.35 2.08 9.97
C GLY A 203 13.32 0.56 9.89
N GLY A 204 13.82 0.00 8.79
CA GLY A 204 14.02 -1.43 8.59
C GLY A 204 15.41 -1.88 9.07
N THR A 205 15.52 -3.13 9.52
CA THR A 205 16.78 -3.80 9.87
C THR A 205 17.06 -5.00 8.97
N GLN A 206 16.04 -5.53 8.31
CA GLN A 206 16.16 -6.68 7.42
C GLN A 206 15.18 -6.57 6.25
N MET A 207 15.68 -6.79 5.03
CA MET A 207 14.89 -6.82 3.81
C MET A 207 14.60 -8.24 3.33
N ILE A 208 13.37 -8.50 2.92
CA ILE A 208 12.93 -9.69 2.17
C ILE A 208 12.56 -9.24 0.76
N TRP A 209 13.29 -9.73 -0.22
CA TRP A 209 13.00 -9.51 -1.64
C TRP A 209 12.31 -10.74 -2.23
N ALA A 210 11.18 -10.51 -2.90
CA ALA A 210 10.65 -11.42 -3.91
C ALA A 210 10.81 -10.80 -5.32
N PRO A 211 10.89 -11.56 -6.41
CA PRO A 211 11.16 -10.98 -7.74
C PRO A 211 10.02 -10.09 -8.26
N GLY A 212 8.77 -10.54 -8.12
CA GLY A 212 7.59 -9.93 -8.72
C GLY A 212 7.60 -9.93 -10.26
N ILE A 213 6.84 -9.04 -10.91
CA ILE A 213 6.65 -9.02 -12.36
C ILE A 213 6.72 -7.59 -12.91
N ILE A 214 7.68 -7.33 -13.80
CA ILE A 214 7.82 -6.03 -14.46
C ILE A 214 6.81 -5.92 -15.62
N GLY A 215 6.09 -4.81 -15.68
CA GLY A 215 5.25 -4.40 -16.81
C GLY A 215 3.97 -5.21 -17.01
N ALA A 216 3.60 -6.07 -16.06
CA ALA A 216 2.33 -6.80 -16.11
C ALA A 216 1.14 -5.92 -15.69
N ASP A 217 1.40 -4.92 -14.85
CA ASP A 217 0.50 -3.82 -14.52
C ASP A 217 1.29 -2.51 -14.39
N ILE A 218 0.61 -1.41 -14.02
CA ILE A 218 1.24 -0.11 -13.89
C ILE A 218 2.22 -0.07 -12.70
N THR A 219 1.95 -0.82 -11.63
CA THR A 219 2.72 -0.79 -10.38
C THR A 219 4.01 -1.63 -10.43
N ASP A 220 4.19 -2.45 -11.46
CA ASP A 220 5.23 -3.48 -11.53
C ASP A 220 5.12 -4.48 -10.37
N TYR A 221 3.88 -4.91 -10.12
CA TYR A 221 3.46 -5.85 -9.09
C TYR A 221 3.75 -5.38 -7.66
N HIS A 222 3.03 -4.36 -7.20
CA HIS A 222 3.07 -3.98 -5.78
C HIS A 222 2.72 -5.15 -4.85
N ILE A 223 3.39 -5.16 -3.70
CA ILE A 223 3.27 -6.25 -2.72
C ILE A 223 1.95 -6.17 -1.94
N ASP A 224 1.39 -4.97 -1.75
CA ASP A 224 0.21 -4.73 -0.92
C ASP A 224 -1.09 -5.33 -1.48
N ALA A 225 -1.10 -5.71 -2.76
CA ALA A 225 -2.17 -6.46 -3.40
C ALA A 225 -2.00 -7.99 -3.24
N LEU A 226 -0.84 -8.47 -2.78
CA LEU A 226 -0.51 -9.88 -2.63
C LEU A 226 -0.32 -10.31 -1.17
N ALA A 227 0.47 -9.57 -0.40
CA ALA A 227 0.84 -9.92 0.96
C ALA A 227 0.95 -8.69 1.87
N ARG A 228 0.54 -8.84 3.13
CA ARG A 228 0.57 -7.80 4.17
C ARG A 228 1.14 -8.34 5.46
N PHE A 229 1.95 -7.56 6.16
CA PHE A 229 2.23 -7.87 7.58
C PHE A 229 1.00 -7.55 8.43
N VAL A 230 0.58 -8.51 9.26
CA VAL A 230 -0.58 -8.35 10.17
C VAL A 230 -0.16 -8.29 11.64
N ALA A 231 1.08 -8.67 11.91
CA ALA A 231 1.82 -8.45 13.15
C ALA A 231 3.33 -8.66 12.85
N PRO A 232 4.25 -8.24 13.74
CA PRO A 232 5.66 -8.57 13.62
C PRO A 232 5.89 -10.06 13.33
N GLY A 233 6.58 -10.37 12.23
CA GLY A 233 6.84 -11.73 11.78
C GLY A 233 5.62 -12.57 11.33
N LYS A 234 4.43 -11.98 11.18
CA LYS A 234 3.20 -12.66 10.71
C LYS A 234 2.67 -12.02 9.44
N VAL A 235 2.57 -12.81 8.38
CA VAL A 235 2.17 -12.37 7.04
C VAL A 235 0.84 -13.00 6.65
N LEU A 236 -0.07 -12.18 6.12
CA LEU A 236 -1.23 -12.63 5.38
C LEU A 236 -0.90 -12.54 3.88
N ILE A 237 -1.09 -13.62 3.13
CA ILE A 237 -0.88 -13.67 1.68
C ILE A 237 -2.14 -14.21 0.98
N GLN A 238 -2.60 -13.52 -0.07
CA GLN A 238 -3.63 -14.06 -0.96
C GLN A 238 -2.97 -14.96 -2.00
N LEU A 239 -3.40 -16.21 -2.07
CA LEU A 239 -2.77 -17.21 -2.92
C LEU A 239 -3.78 -18.25 -3.36
N PRO A 240 -3.87 -18.59 -4.66
CA PRO A 240 -4.64 -19.75 -5.10
C PRO A 240 -4.09 -21.05 -4.47
N ASP A 241 -4.92 -22.11 -4.50
CA ASP A 241 -4.50 -23.40 -3.94
C ASP A 241 -3.42 -24.07 -4.81
N GLU A 242 -3.56 -23.96 -6.13
CA GLU A 242 -2.65 -24.53 -7.11
C GLU A 242 -2.04 -23.46 -8.03
N ILE A 243 -0.84 -23.76 -8.53
CA ILE A 243 -0.17 -22.93 -9.52
C ILE A 243 -0.86 -23.12 -10.86
N ASP A 244 -1.33 -22.02 -11.44
CA ASP A 244 -1.72 -21.98 -12.84
C ASP A 244 -0.47 -21.75 -13.72
N PRO A 245 -0.06 -22.72 -14.56
CA PRO A 245 1.14 -22.61 -15.37
C PRO A 245 1.02 -21.61 -16.52
N ASP A 246 -0.19 -21.14 -16.85
CA ASP A 246 -0.45 -20.16 -17.90
C ASP A 246 -0.63 -18.74 -17.34
N ASP A 247 -0.86 -18.61 -16.02
CA ASP A 247 -0.96 -17.31 -15.34
C ASP A 247 0.38 -16.88 -14.69
N PRO A 248 1.02 -15.79 -15.18
CA PRO A 248 2.23 -15.27 -14.55
C PRO A 248 2.00 -14.79 -13.12
N TRP A 249 0.81 -14.29 -12.76
CA TRP A 249 0.51 -13.81 -11.41
C TRP A 249 0.51 -14.96 -10.40
N SER A 250 -0.18 -16.05 -10.71
CA SER A 250 -0.17 -17.29 -9.93
C SER A 250 1.27 -17.78 -9.67
N ARG A 251 2.09 -17.91 -10.71
CA ARG A 251 3.50 -18.35 -10.53
C ARG A 251 4.30 -17.44 -9.61
N ALA A 252 4.20 -16.12 -9.79
CA ALA A 252 4.95 -15.16 -8.99
C ALA A 252 4.42 -15.06 -7.55
N ALA A 253 3.12 -15.24 -7.33
CA ALA A 253 2.53 -15.32 -6.00
C ALA A 253 3.04 -16.56 -5.23
N HIS A 254 3.11 -17.72 -5.89
CA HIS A 254 3.67 -18.93 -5.30
C HIS A 254 5.18 -18.83 -5.04
N GLU A 255 5.94 -18.20 -5.93
CA GLU A 255 7.36 -17.91 -5.70
C GLU A 255 7.56 -17.00 -4.47
N THR A 256 6.74 -15.96 -4.33
CA THR A 256 6.76 -15.07 -3.17
C THR A 256 6.42 -15.82 -1.88
N HIS A 257 5.40 -16.69 -1.92
CA HIS A 257 5.06 -17.55 -0.79
C HIS A 257 6.22 -18.47 -0.37
N ASP A 258 6.93 -19.09 -1.31
CA ASP A 258 8.06 -19.97 -1.00
C ASP A 258 9.25 -19.21 -0.40
N ILE A 259 9.49 -17.98 -0.86
CA ILE A 259 10.47 -17.06 -0.27
C ILE A 259 10.08 -16.71 1.18
N LEU A 260 8.82 -16.34 1.42
CA LEU A 260 8.32 -16.04 2.77
C LEU A 260 8.45 -17.25 3.71
N ARG A 261 8.18 -18.47 3.24
CA ARG A 261 8.38 -19.70 4.02
C ARG A 261 9.84 -19.95 4.39
N ALA A 262 10.77 -19.59 3.51
CA ALA A 262 12.20 -19.71 3.73
C ALA A 262 12.75 -18.57 4.62
N ALA A 263 12.10 -17.42 4.64
CA ALA A 263 12.51 -16.25 5.40
C ALA A 263 12.42 -16.46 6.92
N ARG A 264 13.19 -15.66 7.66
CA ARG A 264 13.24 -15.64 9.12
C ARG A 264 13.16 -14.21 9.61
N THR A 265 12.55 -14.01 10.77
CA THR A 265 12.66 -12.77 11.55
C THR A 265 14.11 -12.48 11.93
N PRO A 266 14.46 -11.23 12.32
CA PRO A 266 15.82 -10.90 12.78
C PRO A 266 16.33 -11.79 13.93
N ASP A 267 15.42 -12.28 14.78
CA ASP A 267 15.74 -13.21 15.88
C ASP A 267 15.88 -14.68 15.42
N GLY A 268 15.75 -14.95 14.12
CA GLY A 268 15.93 -16.27 13.52
C GLY A 268 14.68 -17.17 13.51
N ASN A 269 13.53 -16.69 13.98
CA ASN A 269 12.27 -17.46 13.97
C ASN A 269 11.64 -17.48 12.56
N PRO A 270 10.98 -18.59 12.15
CA PRO A 270 10.19 -18.62 10.91
C PRO A 270 9.03 -17.63 10.96
N LEU A 271 8.64 -17.11 9.79
CA LEU A 271 7.43 -16.30 9.67
C LEU A 271 6.18 -17.16 9.88
N GLU A 272 5.18 -16.61 10.58
CA GLU A 272 3.84 -17.17 10.57
C GLU A 272 3.11 -16.72 9.31
N ILE A 273 2.66 -17.67 8.48
CA ILE A 273 2.01 -17.36 7.19
C ILE A 273 0.56 -17.81 7.23
N VAL A 274 -0.33 -16.85 7.02
CA VAL A 274 -1.77 -17.05 6.88
C VAL A 274 -2.13 -16.90 5.42
N ARG A 275 -2.89 -17.85 4.86
CA ARG A 275 -3.31 -17.83 3.46
C ARG A 275 -4.78 -17.41 3.34
N MET A 276 -5.05 -16.55 2.37
CA MET A 276 -6.39 -16.20 1.91
C MET A 276 -6.59 -16.75 0.49
N PRO A 277 -7.64 -17.53 0.20
CA PRO A 277 -7.92 -17.94 -1.17
C PRO A 277 -8.40 -16.75 -2.01
N GLU A 278 -8.18 -16.85 -3.32
CA GLU A 278 -8.73 -15.91 -4.29
C GLU A 278 -10.25 -16.11 -4.48
N PRO A 279 -11.01 -15.06 -4.80
CA PRO A 279 -12.39 -15.21 -5.21
C PRO A 279 -12.46 -15.87 -6.60
N VAL A 280 -13.40 -16.80 -6.79
CA VAL A 280 -13.57 -17.51 -8.07
C VAL A 280 -14.83 -17.06 -8.82
N ALA A 281 -15.78 -16.44 -8.13
CA ALA A 281 -17.07 -16.02 -8.66
C ALA A 281 -17.33 -14.51 -8.48
N THR A 282 -16.38 -13.68 -8.88
CA THR A 282 -16.48 -12.21 -8.78
C THR A 282 -17.64 -11.63 -9.61
N ARG A 283 -18.18 -10.47 -9.21
CA ARG A 283 -19.17 -9.72 -10.00
C ARG A 283 -18.56 -9.11 -11.25
N SER A 284 -17.39 -8.49 -11.13
CA SER A 284 -16.65 -7.93 -12.26
C SER A 284 -16.01 -9.05 -13.09
N ARG A 285 -16.10 -8.90 -14.42
CA ARG A 285 -15.48 -9.80 -15.41
C ARG A 285 -14.37 -9.12 -16.22
N LYS A 286 -13.94 -7.92 -15.79
CA LYS A 286 -12.80 -7.26 -16.42
C LYS A 286 -11.53 -8.11 -16.25
N LYS A 287 -10.70 -8.15 -17.29
CA LYS A 287 -9.49 -8.97 -17.31
C LYS A 287 -8.43 -8.49 -16.32
N ASP A 288 -8.36 -7.18 -16.14
CA ASP A 288 -7.46 -6.43 -15.27
C ASP A 288 -8.09 -6.12 -13.90
N PHE A 289 -9.17 -6.82 -13.54
CA PHE A 289 -9.84 -6.62 -12.26
C PHE A 289 -8.97 -7.09 -11.09
N VAL A 290 -8.63 -6.19 -10.18
CA VAL A 290 -7.88 -6.52 -8.97
C VAL A 290 -8.84 -7.02 -7.88
N ALA A 291 -8.94 -8.34 -7.75
CA ALA A 291 -9.78 -9.01 -6.76
C ALA A 291 -8.99 -9.43 -5.50
N SER A 292 -8.35 -8.45 -4.86
CA SER A 292 -7.49 -8.67 -3.68
C SER A 292 -8.22 -8.36 -2.37
N TYR A 293 -8.46 -9.39 -1.57
CA TYR A 293 -8.92 -9.23 -0.20
C TYR A 293 -7.83 -8.66 0.70
N VAL A 294 -6.55 -8.96 0.43
CA VAL A 294 -5.42 -8.46 1.24
C VAL A 294 -5.17 -6.97 1.07
N ASN A 295 -5.73 -6.34 0.04
CA ASN A 295 -5.70 -4.89 -0.14
C ASN A 295 -6.75 -4.15 0.72
N TYR A 296 -6.84 -4.52 2.00
CA TYR A 296 -7.71 -3.91 3.01
C TYR A 296 -6.96 -2.81 3.79
N TYR A 297 -7.72 -1.97 4.50
CA TYR A 297 -7.16 -0.93 5.37
C TYR A 297 -7.52 -1.17 6.84
N VAL A 298 -6.54 -1.03 7.73
CA VAL A 298 -6.74 -1.11 9.18
C VAL A 298 -6.81 0.29 9.76
N CYS A 299 -7.97 0.69 10.27
CA CYS A 299 -8.13 1.92 11.03
C CYS A 299 -8.27 1.61 12.54
N ASN A 300 -8.34 2.63 13.38
CA ASN A 300 -8.39 2.51 14.84
C ASN A 300 -9.38 1.44 15.32
N GLY A 301 -10.65 1.53 14.89
CA GLY A 301 -11.74 0.66 15.37
C GLY A 301 -12.23 -0.39 14.37
N ALA A 302 -11.70 -0.43 13.15
CA ALA A 302 -12.22 -1.31 12.11
C ALA A 302 -11.17 -1.77 11.09
N VAL A 303 -11.47 -2.88 10.43
CA VAL A 303 -10.84 -3.31 9.19
C VAL A 303 -11.83 -3.05 8.07
N ILE A 304 -11.43 -2.24 7.09
CA ILE A 304 -12.23 -1.94 5.91
C ILE A 304 -11.72 -2.84 4.78
N GLY A 305 -12.50 -3.86 4.44
CA GLY A 305 -12.19 -4.85 3.43
C GLY A 305 -13.11 -4.78 2.21
N SER A 306 -12.67 -5.42 1.14
CA SER A 306 -13.44 -5.55 -0.10
C SER A 306 -14.34 -6.79 -0.08
N GLU A 307 -15.56 -6.68 -0.61
CA GLU A 307 -16.33 -7.83 -1.08
C GLU A 307 -16.51 -7.78 -2.60
N PHE A 308 -16.39 -8.94 -3.25
CA PHE A 308 -16.41 -9.08 -4.71
C PHE A 308 -17.66 -9.81 -5.23
N GLY A 309 -18.57 -10.20 -4.33
CA GLY A 309 -19.82 -10.91 -4.61
C GLY A 309 -19.68 -12.43 -4.69
N ASP A 310 -18.49 -12.95 -4.37
CA ASP A 310 -18.29 -14.37 -4.09
C ASP A 310 -18.61 -14.62 -2.61
N ALA A 311 -19.87 -14.90 -2.30
CA ALA A 311 -20.36 -14.98 -0.92
C ALA A 311 -19.56 -15.93 -0.02
N ARG A 312 -18.93 -16.97 -0.59
CA ARG A 312 -18.07 -17.89 0.16
C ARG A 312 -16.74 -17.23 0.48
N ALA A 313 -16.04 -16.71 -0.53
CA ALA A 313 -14.75 -16.07 -0.33
C ALA A 313 -14.87 -14.77 0.48
N ASP A 314 -15.92 -13.97 0.26
CA ASP A 314 -16.23 -12.77 1.04
C ASP A 314 -16.47 -13.10 2.53
N GLY A 315 -17.16 -14.20 2.80
CA GLY A 315 -17.39 -14.73 4.16
C GLY A 315 -16.08 -15.17 4.83
N MET A 316 -15.24 -15.91 4.11
CA MET A 316 -13.93 -16.34 4.59
C MET A 316 -13.00 -15.15 4.89
N ALA A 317 -12.99 -14.13 4.02
CA ALA A 317 -12.22 -12.90 4.22
C ALA A 317 -12.64 -12.20 5.52
N ARG A 318 -13.96 -12.05 5.72
CA ARG A 318 -14.51 -11.44 6.93
C ARG A 318 -14.12 -12.18 8.20
N GLU A 319 -14.28 -13.50 8.22
CA GLU A 319 -13.92 -14.35 9.36
C GLU A 319 -12.42 -14.27 9.66
N LEU A 320 -11.59 -14.27 8.60
CA LEU A 320 -10.15 -14.16 8.75
C LEU A 320 -9.74 -12.81 9.31
N PHE A 321 -10.27 -11.70 8.80
CA PHE A 321 -9.98 -10.38 9.35
C PHE A 321 -10.43 -10.25 10.81
N GLN A 322 -11.57 -10.84 11.17
CA GLN A 322 -12.03 -10.86 12.56
C GLN A 322 -11.05 -11.57 13.50
N HIS A 323 -10.43 -12.65 13.02
CA HIS A 323 -9.42 -13.40 13.77
C HIS A 323 -8.09 -12.66 13.86
N LEU A 324 -7.64 -12.04 12.77
CA LEU A 324 -6.38 -11.31 12.70
C LEU A 324 -6.41 -10.00 13.49
N TYR A 325 -7.56 -9.35 13.57
CA TYR A 325 -7.73 -8.06 14.23
C TYR A 325 -8.83 -8.11 15.30
N PRO A 326 -8.61 -8.82 16.41
CA PRO A 326 -9.58 -8.93 17.48
C PRO A 326 -9.91 -7.54 18.05
N GLY A 327 -11.21 -7.30 18.30
CA GLY A 327 -11.70 -6.02 18.83
C GLY A 327 -11.95 -4.93 17.77
N ARG A 328 -11.65 -5.18 16.49
CA ARG A 328 -12.04 -4.31 15.39
C ARG A 328 -13.34 -4.80 14.72
N GLU A 329 -14.17 -3.85 14.31
CA GLU A 329 -15.32 -4.12 13.43
C GLU A 329 -14.83 -4.47 12.03
N ILE A 330 -15.43 -5.48 11.39
CA ILE A 330 -15.10 -5.82 10.00
C ILE A 330 -16.16 -5.25 9.07
N VAL A 331 -15.77 -4.28 8.25
CA VAL A 331 -16.65 -3.62 7.28
C VAL A 331 -16.25 -4.07 5.88
N MET A 332 -17.09 -4.90 5.26
CA MET A 332 -16.88 -5.38 3.89
C MET A 332 -17.68 -4.49 2.92
N LEU A 333 -17.01 -3.90 1.94
CA LEU A 333 -17.59 -2.95 0.99
C LEU A 333 -17.47 -3.47 -0.43
N ASN A 334 -18.47 -3.21 -1.27
CA ASN A 334 -18.33 -3.42 -2.70
C ASN A 334 -17.32 -2.40 -3.24
N THR A 335 -16.16 -2.88 -3.67
CA THR A 335 -15.08 -2.08 -4.24
C THR A 335 -14.81 -2.41 -5.70
N ASP A 336 -15.79 -2.99 -6.40
CA ASP A 336 -15.65 -3.41 -7.80
C ASP A 336 -15.18 -2.25 -8.69
N ALA A 337 -15.64 -1.02 -8.44
CA ALA A 337 -15.20 0.17 -9.19
C ALA A 337 -13.70 0.49 -9.00
N ILE A 338 -13.17 0.27 -7.79
CA ILE A 338 -11.75 0.49 -7.47
C ILE A 338 -10.91 -0.65 -8.07
N GLY A 339 -11.35 -1.90 -7.93
CA GLY A 339 -10.70 -3.06 -8.55
C GLY A 339 -10.70 -2.99 -10.08
N GLU A 340 -11.76 -2.46 -10.69
CA GLU A 340 -11.85 -2.19 -12.13
C GLU A 340 -10.94 -1.06 -12.61
N SER A 341 -10.32 -0.34 -11.67
CA SER A 341 -9.38 0.77 -11.88
C SER A 341 -7.93 0.40 -11.55
N GLY A 342 -7.66 -0.84 -11.11
CA GLY A 342 -6.31 -1.37 -10.93
C GLY A 342 -5.78 -1.46 -9.50
N GLY A 343 -6.64 -1.31 -8.47
CA GLY A 343 -6.18 -1.41 -7.07
C GLY A 343 -7.31 -1.77 -6.10
N GLY A 344 -7.10 -1.52 -4.81
CA GLY A 344 -8.10 -1.76 -3.77
C GLY A 344 -8.16 -0.66 -2.72
N ILE A 345 -8.68 -0.99 -1.53
CA ILE A 345 -8.90 -0.01 -0.46
C ILE A 345 -7.56 0.49 0.07
N HIS A 346 -6.59 -0.41 0.26
CA HIS A 346 -5.29 -0.06 0.78
C HIS A 346 -4.58 0.96 -0.11
N CYS A 347 -4.63 0.78 -1.44
CA CYS A 347 -4.03 1.70 -2.41
C CYS A 347 -4.64 3.12 -2.35
N ALA A 348 -5.89 3.24 -1.89
CA ALA A 348 -6.62 4.51 -1.81
C ALA A 348 -6.45 5.24 -0.45
N THR A 349 -5.75 4.64 0.52
CA THR A 349 -5.68 5.14 1.91
C THR A 349 -4.25 5.28 2.41
N GLN A 350 -4.00 6.30 3.23
CA GLN A 350 -2.71 6.55 3.86
C GLN A 350 -2.90 6.96 5.32
N GLN A 351 -2.39 6.17 6.26
CA GLN A 351 -2.52 6.45 7.70
C GLN A 351 -1.55 7.53 8.19
N GLN A 352 -2.03 8.44 9.03
CA GLN A 352 -1.19 9.26 9.89
C GLN A 352 -1.22 8.66 11.31
N PRO A 353 -0.12 8.07 11.80
CA PRO A 353 -0.07 7.53 13.15
C PRO A 353 -0.19 8.63 14.21
N VAL A 354 -0.55 8.26 15.43
CA VAL A 354 -0.44 9.17 16.59
C VAL A 354 1.03 9.52 16.81
N GLY A 355 1.32 10.81 16.89
CA GLY A 355 2.66 11.35 17.19
C GLY A 355 2.64 12.87 17.34
N GLY A 356 3.69 13.41 17.95
CA GLY A 356 3.84 14.86 18.15
C GLY A 356 4.34 15.57 16.89
N VAL A 357 4.12 16.88 16.82
CA VAL A 357 4.89 17.78 15.93
C VAL A 357 6.10 18.28 16.73
N ALA A 358 7.24 18.46 16.06
CA ALA A 358 8.51 18.79 16.71
C ALA A 358 8.51 20.14 17.44
#